data_AF-A0A973LPH8-F1
#
_entry.id   AF-A0A973LPH8-F1
#
_cell.length_a   1.000
_cell.length_b   1.000
_cell.length_c   1.000
_cell.angle_alpha   90.00
_cell.angle_beta   90.00
_cell.angle_gamma   90.00
#
_symmetry.space_group_name_H-M   'P 1'
#
loop_
_entity.id
_entity.type
_entity.pdbx_description
1 polymer ?
#
loop_
_entity_poly.entity_id
_entity_poly.type
_entity_poly.pdbx_seq_one_letter_code
_entity_poly.pdbx_strand_id
1 'polypeptide(L)'
;MPAKKVSARVQAAADPQAAADLLGLLAADASPSVRRVVAARTDTPAEVLVFLAADKDLRGCLARRADLEAATARRLTGDPDRSVRAALAQRTRDGEALAALVADPDASVRAATVHNPRLTEEQRHRLVRDPRAEVRAAMAAHALLNEDDLRLLAADRSVNVRWWLATSPATPDHILRRLADDPDTETQAKATLARPRSDKSSFRRFLAAEERGSRRSSEISG
;
A
#
# COMPACT_ATOMS: atom_id res chain seq x y z
N MET A 1 45.56 -1.87 -0.50
CA MET A 1 45.27 -3.10 -1.28
C MET A 1 43.90 -3.77 -1.07
N PRO A 2 43.08 -3.54 -0.02
CA PRO A 2 41.80 -4.27 0.13
C PRO A 2 40.70 -3.83 -0.86
N ALA A 3 40.66 -2.55 -1.25
CA ALA A 3 39.65 -2.02 -2.17
C ALA A 3 39.71 -2.65 -3.59
N LYS A 4 40.92 -2.89 -4.13
CA LYS A 4 41.09 -3.56 -5.45
C LYS A 4 40.54 -5.00 -5.44
N LYS A 5 40.65 -5.72 -4.31
CA LYS A 5 40.11 -7.08 -4.14
C LYS A 5 38.58 -7.09 -4.00
N VAL A 6 37.98 -6.04 -3.45
CA VAL A 6 36.50 -5.90 -3.42
C VAL A 6 35.98 -5.62 -4.83
N SER A 7 36.65 -4.74 -5.59
CA SER A 7 36.26 -4.41 -6.97
C SER A 7 36.21 -5.64 -7.89
N ALA A 8 37.21 -6.53 -7.81
CA ALA A 8 37.22 -7.76 -8.61
C ALA A 8 36.08 -8.72 -8.24
N ARG A 9 35.72 -8.84 -6.96
CA ARG A 9 34.60 -9.68 -6.50
C ARG A 9 33.25 -9.09 -6.86
N VAL A 10 33.12 -7.76 -6.86
CA VAL A 10 31.95 -7.06 -7.39
C VAL A 10 31.79 -7.33 -8.88
N GLN A 11 32.87 -7.30 -9.66
CA GLN A 11 32.84 -7.64 -11.09
C GLN A 11 32.43 -9.09 -11.31
N ALA A 12 33.00 -10.04 -10.56
CA ALA A 12 32.61 -11.45 -10.63
C ALA A 12 31.13 -11.66 -10.26
N ALA A 13 30.62 -10.95 -9.24
CA ALA A 13 29.20 -11.00 -8.87
C ALA A 13 28.29 -10.39 -9.96
N ALA A 14 28.78 -9.41 -10.71
CA ALA A 14 28.03 -8.73 -11.77
C ALA A 14 28.07 -9.46 -13.12
N ASP A 15 28.96 -10.45 -13.28
CA ASP A 15 29.12 -11.20 -14.52
C ASP A 15 27.85 -12.02 -14.83
N PRO A 16 27.14 -11.75 -15.95
CA PRO A 16 25.95 -12.51 -16.33
C PRO A 16 26.19 -14.02 -16.50
N GLN A 17 27.45 -14.44 -16.71
CA GLN A 17 27.83 -15.85 -16.88
C GLN A 17 28.38 -16.49 -15.59
N ALA A 18 28.32 -15.81 -14.45
CA ALA A 18 28.76 -16.37 -13.18
C ALA A 18 27.98 -17.65 -12.83
N ALA A 19 28.70 -18.73 -12.53
CA ALA A 19 28.11 -19.99 -12.12
C ALA A 19 27.38 -19.88 -10.77
N ALA A 20 26.35 -20.71 -10.58
CA ALA A 20 25.53 -20.74 -9.36
C ALA A 20 26.37 -20.90 -8.07
N ASP A 21 27.35 -21.81 -8.08
CA ASP A 21 28.24 -22.05 -6.94
C ASP A 21 29.06 -20.81 -6.58
N LEU A 22 29.53 -20.06 -7.59
CA LEU A 22 30.25 -18.81 -7.38
C LEU A 22 29.34 -17.74 -6.78
N LEU A 23 28.09 -17.62 -7.26
CA LEU A 23 27.11 -16.72 -6.66
C LEU A 23 26.79 -17.10 -5.20
N GLY A 24 26.75 -18.40 -4.89
CA GLY A 24 26.61 -18.90 -3.52
C GLY A 24 27.77 -18.49 -2.61
N LEU A 25 29.02 -18.60 -3.09
CA LEU A 25 30.19 -18.13 -2.35
C LEU A 25 30.18 -16.61 -2.16
N LEU A 26 29.83 -15.84 -3.20
CA LEU A 26 29.77 -14.38 -3.16
C LEU A 26 28.59 -13.86 -2.32
N ALA A 27 27.54 -14.65 -2.14
CA ALA A 27 26.44 -14.33 -1.24
C ALA A 27 26.87 -14.35 0.24
N ALA A 28 27.90 -15.11 0.59
CA ALA A 28 28.50 -15.13 1.92
C ALA A 28 29.68 -14.13 2.08
N ASP A 29 29.93 -13.28 1.08
CA ASP A 29 31.08 -12.37 1.09
C ASP A 29 31.01 -11.38 2.26
N ALA A 30 32.14 -11.12 2.92
CA ALA A 30 32.22 -10.15 4.01
C ALA A 30 31.79 -8.73 3.60
N SER A 31 31.96 -8.36 2.31
CA SER A 31 31.60 -7.05 1.79
C SER A 31 30.11 -6.96 1.45
N PRO A 32 29.34 -6.04 2.09
CA PRO A 32 27.94 -5.81 1.72
C PRO A 32 27.76 -5.41 0.26
N SER A 33 28.74 -4.73 -0.34
CA SER A 33 28.69 -4.34 -1.76
C SER A 33 28.66 -5.55 -2.68
N VAL A 34 29.43 -6.61 -2.37
CA VAL A 34 29.43 -7.85 -3.16
C VAL A 34 28.09 -8.57 -3.01
N ARG A 35 27.61 -8.75 -1.78
CA ARG A 35 26.32 -9.42 -1.52
C ARG A 35 25.14 -8.67 -2.14
N ARG A 36 25.17 -7.33 -2.15
CA ARG A 36 24.15 -6.51 -2.83
C ARG A 36 24.09 -6.77 -4.32
N VAL A 37 25.24 -6.94 -4.98
CA VAL A 37 25.27 -7.24 -6.41
C VAL A 37 24.62 -8.59 -6.67
N VAL A 38 24.96 -9.63 -5.89
CA VAL A 38 24.31 -10.95 -6.00
C VAL A 38 22.79 -10.83 -5.74
N ALA A 39 22.38 -10.12 -4.69
CA ALA A 39 20.97 -9.92 -4.35
C ALA A 39 20.17 -9.11 -5.40
N ALA A 40 20.83 -8.32 -6.25
CA ALA A 40 20.20 -7.48 -7.25
C ALA A 40 19.95 -8.21 -8.60
N ARG A 41 20.61 -9.34 -8.84
CA ARG A 41 20.45 -10.05 -10.12
C ARG A 41 19.14 -10.81 -10.19
N THR A 42 18.51 -10.79 -11.35
CA THR A 42 17.26 -11.50 -11.65
C THR A 42 17.46 -13.01 -11.83
N ASP A 43 18.68 -13.44 -12.14
CA ASP A 43 19.07 -14.83 -12.39
C ASP A 43 19.78 -15.50 -11.19
N THR A 44 19.84 -14.82 -10.03
CA THR A 44 20.41 -15.41 -8.82
C THR A 44 19.58 -16.64 -8.41
N PRO A 45 20.22 -17.81 -8.21
CA PRO A 45 19.51 -19.03 -7.85
C PRO A 45 18.65 -18.86 -6.58
N ALA A 46 17.49 -19.53 -6.57
CA ALA A 46 16.51 -19.47 -5.49
C ALA A 46 17.12 -19.70 -4.10
N GLU A 47 17.94 -20.75 -3.96
CA GLU A 47 18.59 -21.12 -2.71
C GLU A 47 19.53 -20.02 -2.19
N VAL A 48 20.21 -19.33 -3.10
CA VAL A 48 21.08 -18.19 -2.78
C VAL A 48 20.25 -16.99 -2.31
N LEU A 49 19.10 -16.73 -2.93
CA LEU A 49 18.17 -15.68 -2.47
C LEU A 49 17.58 -15.99 -1.10
N VAL A 50 17.25 -17.26 -0.81
CA VAL A 50 16.79 -17.70 0.51
C VAL A 50 17.87 -17.46 1.57
N PHE A 51 19.13 -17.76 1.25
CA PHE A 51 20.26 -17.46 2.14
C PHE A 51 20.39 -15.95 2.39
N LEU A 52 20.37 -15.13 1.33
CA LEU A 52 20.48 -13.67 1.42
C LEU A 52 19.29 -13.01 2.15
N ALA A 53 18.14 -13.67 2.22
CA ALA A 53 17.00 -13.20 3.00
C ALA A 53 17.25 -13.22 4.52
N ALA A 54 18.29 -13.91 5.00
CA ALA A 54 18.74 -13.83 6.38
C ALA A 54 19.62 -12.59 6.65
N ASP A 55 20.15 -11.93 5.61
CA ASP A 55 20.96 -10.73 5.76
C ASP A 55 20.07 -9.51 6.02
N LYS A 56 20.23 -8.92 7.21
CA LYS A 56 19.48 -7.73 7.66
C LYS A 56 19.56 -6.54 6.71
N ASP A 57 20.67 -6.40 5.97
CA ASP A 57 20.92 -5.27 5.07
C ASP A 57 20.30 -5.51 3.68
N LEU A 58 19.92 -6.75 3.38
CA LEU A 58 19.44 -7.17 2.05
C LEU A 58 17.97 -7.56 2.03
N ARG A 59 17.42 -8.08 3.14
CA ARG A 59 16.01 -8.49 3.25
C ARG A 59 15.02 -7.44 2.73
N GLY A 60 15.25 -6.15 3.01
CA GLY A 60 14.41 -5.06 2.51
C GLY A 60 14.54 -4.81 1.01
N CYS A 61 15.73 -5.04 0.43
CA CYS A 61 15.93 -5.00 -1.01
C CYS A 61 15.24 -6.18 -1.69
N LEU A 62 15.38 -7.38 -1.14
CA LEU A 62 14.73 -8.60 -1.63
C LEU A 62 13.20 -8.49 -1.56
N ALA A 63 12.65 -7.96 -0.47
CA ALA A 63 11.20 -7.77 -0.33
C ALA A 63 10.59 -6.84 -1.39
N ARG A 64 11.37 -5.91 -1.95
CA ARG A 64 10.92 -4.99 -3.01
C ARG A 64 10.98 -5.61 -4.41
N ARG A 65 11.52 -6.82 -4.57
CA ARG A 65 11.60 -7.52 -5.84
C ARG A 65 10.25 -8.10 -6.22
N ALA A 66 9.79 -7.79 -7.43
CA ALA A 66 8.55 -8.35 -7.95
C ALA A 66 8.71 -9.81 -8.38
N ASP A 67 9.91 -10.18 -8.81
CA ASP A 67 10.31 -11.51 -9.31
C ASP A 67 10.73 -12.48 -8.18
N LEU A 68 10.49 -12.13 -6.92
CA LEU A 68 10.87 -12.97 -5.81
C LEU A 68 10.09 -14.29 -5.82
N GLU A 69 10.81 -15.41 -5.84
CA GLU A 69 10.22 -16.74 -5.83
C GLU A 69 9.53 -17.07 -4.50
N ALA A 70 8.63 -18.06 -4.56
CA ALA A 70 7.75 -18.45 -3.44
C ALA A 70 8.51 -18.77 -2.14
N ALA A 71 9.61 -19.53 -2.20
CA ALA A 71 10.37 -19.92 -1.02
C ALA A 71 10.93 -18.69 -0.26
N THR A 72 11.54 -17.75 -0.99
CA THR A 72 12.10 -16.54 -0.40
C THR A 72 11.01 -15.57 0.06
N ALA A 73 9.93 -15.43 -0.71
CA ALA A 73 8.78 -14.62 -0.32
C ALA A 73 8.16 -15.13 0.99
N ARG A 74 7.89 -16.44 1.09
CA ARG A 74 7.33 -17.07 2.29
C ARG A 74 8.25 -16.89 3.50
N ARG A 75 9.56 -17.03 3.34
CA ARG A 75 10.53 -16.75 4.42
C ARG A 75 10.42 -15.30 4.93
N LEU A 76 10.30 -14.33 4.03
CA LEU A 76 10.20 -12.91 4.38
C LEU A 76 8.85 -12.52 5.01
N THR A 77 7.80 -13.35 4.91
CA THR A 77 6.54 -13.12 5.66
C THR A 77 6.73 -13.20 7.17
N GLY A 78 7.74 -13.93 7.65
CA GLY A 78 8.09 -14.02 9.07
C GLY A 78 9.16 -13.02 9.51
N ASP A 79 9.55 -12.07 8.65
CA ASP A 79 10.63 -11.15 8.97
C ASP A 79 10.26 -10.27 10.18
N PRO A 80 11.16 -10.07 11.17
CA PRO A 80 10.84 -9.30 12.37
C PRO A 80 10.59 -7.80 12.10
N ASP A 81 11.08 -7.26 10.98
CA ASP A 81 10.84 -5.87 10.60
C ASP A 81 9.57 -5.74 9.75
N ARG A 82 8.56 -5.08 10.32
CA ARG A 82 7.29 -4.80 9.63
C ARG A 82 7.48 -4.07 8.30
N SER A 83 8.55 -3.27 8.14
CA SER A 83 8.83 -2.54 6.91
C SER A 83 9.22 -3.47 5.78
N VAL A 84 9.92 -4.57 6.10
CA VAL A 84 10.27 -5.64 5.16
C VAL A 84 9.01 -6.39 4.74
N ARG A 85 8.17 -6.77 5.71
CA ARG A 85 6.88 -7.44 5.43
C ARG A 85 5.93 -6.56 4.61
N ALA A 86 5.83 -5.27 4.92
CA ALA A 86 5.03 -4.30 4.17
C ALA A 86 5.55 -4.07 2.74
N ALA A 87 6.88 -4.08 2.54
CA ALA A 87 7.46 -3.99 1.21
C ALA A 87 7.12 -5.23 0.35
N LEU A 88 7.19 -6.42 0.96
CA LEU A 88 6.81 -7.68 0.31
C LEU A 88 5.31 -7.70 -0.04
N ALA A 89 4.46 -7.24 0.89
CA ALA A 89 3.01 -7.24 0.76
C ALA A 89 2.52 -6.55 -0.52
N GLN A 90 3.14 -5.43 -0.88
CA GLN A 90 2.75 -4.62 -2.05
C GLN A 90 2.99 -5.32 -3.39
N ARG A 91 3.95 -6.26 -3.47
CA ARG A 91 4.47 -6.75 -4.76
C ARG A 91 4.56 -8.27 -4.88
N THR A 92 4.39 -9.01 -3.80
CA THR A 92 4.49 -10.47 -3.83
C THR A 92 3.52 -11.07 -4.86
N ARG A 93 4.02 -12.07 -5.59
CA ARG A 93 3.25 -12.85 -6.56
C ARG A 93 2.79 -14.19 -5.99
N ASP A 94 3.36 -14.61 -4.88
CA ASP A 94 3.01 -15.84 -4.17
C ASP A 94 1.72 -15.64 -3.36
N GLY A 95 0.69 -16.44 -3.67
CA GLY A 95 -0.63 -16.31 -3.07
C GLY A 95 -0.65 -16.65 -1.59
N GLU A 96 0.12 -17.65 -1.16
CA GLU A 96 0.25 -18.02 0.26
C GLU A 96 0.92 -16.90 1.06
N ALA A 97 2.01 -16.32 0.54
CA ALA A 97 2.66 -15.18 1.17
C ALA A 97 1.72 -13.97 1.26
N LEU A 98 0.96 -13.67 0.19
CA LEU A 98 -0.02 -12.59 0.23
C LEU A 98 -1.12 -12.86 1.27
N ALA A 99 -1.64 -14.08 1.35
CA ALA A 99 -2.65 -14.46 2.34
C ALA A 99 -2.14 -14.30 3.78
N ALA A 100 -0.89 -14.70 4.04
CA ALA A 100 -0.24 -14.48 5.34
C ALA A 100 -0.14 -12.99 5.68
N LEU A 101 0.26 -12.15 4.72
CA LEU A 101 0.42 -10.70 4.91
C LEU A 101 -0.91 -9.95 5.06
N VAL A 102 -1.99 -10.43 4.44
CA VAL A 102 -3.36 -9.93 4.67
C VAL A 102 -3.82 -10.23 6.10
N ALA A 103 -3.31 -11.30 6.70
CA ALA A 103 -3.57 -11.67 8.09
C ALA A 103 -2.49 -11.18 9.07
N ASP A 104 -1.55 -10.34 8.65
CA ASP A 104 -0.41 -9.91 9.47
C ASP A 104 -0.90 -9.25 10.76
N PRO A 105 -0.26 -9.51 11.92
CA PRO A 105 -0.59 -8.83 13.17
C PRO A 105 -0.45 -7.30 13.09
N ASP A 106 0.49 -6.80 12.29
CA ASP A 106 0.74 -5.38 12.12
C ASP A 106 -0.18 -4.77 11.05
N ALA A 107 -0.89 -3.73 11.44
CA ALA A 107 -1.89 -3.10 10.59
C ALA A 107 -1.29 -2.29 9.43
N SER A 108 -0.05 -1.81 9.57
CA SER A 108 0.67 -1.17 8.46
C SER A 108 1.03 -2.17 7.37
N VAL A 109 1.33 -3.43 7.73
CA VAL A 109 1.57 -4.50 6.77
C VAL A 109 0.27 -4.86 6.05
N ARG A 110 -0.84 -5.02 6.79
CA ARG A 110 -2.15 -5.27 6.18
C ARG A 110 -2.58 -4.13 5.25
N ALA A 111 -2.40 -2.87 5.64
CA ALA A 111 -2.67 -1.72 4.79
C ALA A 111 -1.80 -1.72 3.51
N ALA A 112 -0.55 -2.16 3.61
CA ALA A 112 0.34 -2.26 2.44
C ALA A 112 -0.15 -3.31 1.41
N THR A 113 -0.90 -4.33 1.83
CA THR A 113 -1.47 -5.33 0.89
C THR A 113 -2.48 -4.71 -0.08
N VAL A 114 -3.11 -3.59 0.26
CA VAL A 114 -4.10 -2.90 -0.57
C VAL A 114 -3.53 -2.48 -1.93
N HIS A 115 -2.23 -2.17 -1.98
CA HIS A 115 -1.55 -1.82 -3.23
C HIS A 115 -1.20 -3.03 -4.10
N ASN A 116 -1.44 -4.26 -3.62
CA ASN A 116 -1.16 -5.46 -4.40
C ASN A 116 -2.35 -5.78 -5.32
N PRO A 117 -2.17 -5.74 -6.66
CA PRO A 117 -3.24 -5.99 -7.62
C PRO A 117 -3.75 -7.45 -7.60
N ARG A 118 -3.06 -8.35 -6.90
CA ARG A 118 -3.43 -9.77 -6.77
C ARG A 118 -4.34 -10.09 -5.60
N LEU A 119 -4.76 -9.08 -4.83
CA LEU A 119 -5.77 -9.30 -3.79
C LEU A 119 -6.99 -9.99 -4.40
N THR A 120 -7.45 -11.04 -3.74
CA THR A 120 -8.72 -11.71 -4.08
C THR A 120 -9.89 -10.88 -3.57
N GLU A 121 -11.09 -11.17 -4.06
CA GLU A 121 -12.31 -10.54 -3.57
C GLU A 121 -12.54 -10.83 -2.08
N GLU A 122 -12.31 -12.06 -1.64
CA GLU A 122 -12.41 -12.45 -0.22
C GLU A 122 -11.45 -11.65 0.67
N GLN A 123 -10.19 -11.50 0.23
CA GLN A 123 -9.20 -10.70 0.96
C GLN A 123 -9.59 -9.21 1.01
N ARG A 124 -10.13 -8.65 -0.08
CA ARG A 124 -10.65 -7.28 -0.06
C ARG A 124 -11.79 -7.13 0.95
N HIS A 125 -12.78 -8.02 0.92
CA HIS A 125 -13.91 -8.00 1.86
C HIS A 125 -13.46 -8.07 3.32
N ARG A 126 -12.40 -8.84 3.61
CA ARG A 126 -11.77 -8.89 4.93
C ARG A 126 -11.14 -7.55 5.32
N LEU A 127 -10.36 -6.92 4.43
CA LEU A 127 -9.66 -5.65 4.71
C LEU A 127 -10.62 -4.47 4.87
N VAL A 128 -11.75 -4.45 4.14
CA VAL A 128 -12.82 -3.44 4.32
C VAL A 128 -13.42 -3.51 5.73
N ARG A 129 -13.39 -4.68 6.37
CA ARG A 129 -13.89 -4.92 7.74
C ARG A 129 -12.78 -4.96 8.78
N ASP A 130 -11.56 -4.53 8.42
CA ASP A 130 -10.42 -4.59 9.33
C ASP A 130 -10.70 -3.82 10.63
N PRO A 131 -10.29 -4.34 11.80
CA PRO A 131 -10.50 -3.64 13.07
C PRO A 131 -9.85 -2.24 13.09
N ARG A 132 -8.75 -2.04 12.37
CA ARG A 132 -7.97 -0.79 12.36
C ARG A 132 -8.45 0.14 11.24
N ALA A 133 -8.75 1.38 11.61
CA ALA A 133 -9.25 2.38 10.68
C ALA A 133 -8.26 2.71 9.56
N GLU A 134 -6.95 2.63 9.81
CA GLU A 134 -5.91 2.86 8.80
C GLU A 134 -5.97 1.88 7.62
N VAL A 135 -6.32 0.61 7.88
CA VAL A 135 -6.47 -0.41 6.83
C VAL A 135 -7.74 -0.13 6.02
N ARG A 136 -8.85 0.17 6.69
CA ARG A 136 -10.12 0.53 6.03
C ARG A 136 -10.00 1.82 5.21
N ALA A 137 -9.23 2.79 5.70
CA ALA A 137 -8.94 4.04 4.99
C ALA A 137 -8.10 3.78 3.73
N ALA A 138 -7.09 2.90 3.81
CA ALA A 138 -6.33 2.47 2.65
C ALA A 138 -7.23 1.81 1.59
N MET A 139 -8.19 0.97 2.02
CA MET A 139 -9.19 0.39 1.10
C MET A 139 -10.06 1.48 0.44
N ALA A 140 -10.56 2.46 1.20
CA ALA A 140 -11.35 3.57 0.66
C ALA A 140 -10.57 4.42 -0.36
N ALA A 141 -9.27 4.59 -0.14
CA ALA A 141 -8.41 5.43 -0.98
C ALA A 141 -7.93 4.75 -2.27
N HIS A 142 -7.73 3.42 -2.25
CA HIS A 142 -6.93 2.75 -3.28
C HIS A 142 -7.51 1.44 -3.82
N ALA A 143 -8.54 0.86 -3.19
CA ALA A 143 -9.09 -0.40 -3.65
C ALA A 143 -10.22 -0.21 -4.69
N LEU A 144 -10.33 -1.19 -5.59
CA LEU A 144 -11.55 -1.38 -6.38
C LEU A 144 -12.58 -2.07 -5.49
N LEU A 145 -13.57 -1.29 -5.04
CA LEU A 145 -14.61 -1.73 -4.11
C LEU A 145 -15.91 -2.00 -4.86
N ASN A 146 -16.63 -3.03 -4.40
CA ASN A 146 -18.00 -3.25 -4.85
C ASN A 146 -18.97 -2.32 -4.11
N GLU A 147 -20.21 -2.32 -4.56
CA GLU A 147 -21.27 -1.46 -4.03
C GLU A 147 -21.54 -1.65 -2.53
N ASP A 148 -21.48 -2.89 -2.02
CA ASP A 148 -21.75 -3.16 -0.61
C ASP A 148 -20.60 -2.72 0.30
N ASP A 149 -19.35 -2.91 -0.14
CA ASP A 149 -18.17 -2.41 0.55
C ASP A 149 -18.16 -0.87 0.58
N LEU A 150 -18.55 -0.20 -0.51
CA LEU A 150 -18.68 1.26 -0.55
C LEU A 150 -19.73 1.76 0.45
N ARG A 151 -20.90 1.12 0.53
CA ARG A 151 -21.94 1.47 1.51
C ARG A 151 -21.48 1.26 2.95
N LEU A 152 -20.73 0.17 3.19
CA LEU A 152 -20.16 -0.13 4.49
C LEU A 152 -19.17 0.96 4.92
N LEU A 153 -18.24 1.35 4.03
CA LEU A 153 -17.26 2.41 4.34
C LEU A 153 -17.90 3.81 4.42
N ALA A 154 -18.98 4.08 3.70
CA ALA A 154 -19.77 5.31 3.87
C ALA A 154 -20.51 5.38 5.21
N ALA A 155 -20.63 4.25 5.92
CA ALA A 155 -21.14 4.15 7.28
C ALA A 155 -20.03 4.06 8.34
N ASP A 156 -18.76 4.18 7.94
CA ASP A 156 -17.65 3.87 8.83
C ASP A 156 -17.62 4.79 10.04
N ARG A 157 -17.34 4.22 11.21
CA ARG A 157 -17.18 4.97 12.46
C ARG A 157 -16.02 5.98 12.41
N SER A 158 -15.02 5.77 11.56
CA SER A 158 -13.88 6.65 11.42
C SER A 158 -14.15 7.72 10.36
N VAL A 159 -14.06 8.99 10.78
CA VAL A 159 -14.12 10.15 9.88
C VAL A 159 -13.11 10.02 8.75
N ASN A 160 -11.87 9.61 9.05
CA ASN A 160 -10.80 9.46 8.04
C ASN A 160 -11.19 8.49 6.92
N VAL A 161 -11.85 7.37 7.25
CA VAL A 161 -12.32 6.41 6.24
C VAL A 161 -13.38 7.03 5.33
N ARG A 162 -14.36 7.71 5.92
CA ARG A 162 -15.44 8.37 5.17
C ARG A 162 -14.91 9.52 4.32
N TRP A 163 -13.93 10.28 4.84
CA TRP A 163 -13.23 11.33 4.11
C TRP A 163 -12.50 10.78 2.89
N TRP A 164 -11.71 9.71 3.03
CA TRP A 164 -11.03 9.09 1.90
C TRP A 164 -12.00 8.63 0.82
N LEU A 165 -13.12 8.02 1.25
CA LEU A 165 -14.19 7.64 0.33
C LEU A 165 -14.80 8.84 -0.39
N ALA A 166 -15.04 9.96 0.31
CA ALA A 166 -15.55 11.19 -0.30
C ALA A 166 -14.58 11.83 -1.31
N THR A 167 -13.27 11.64 -1.12
CA THR A 167 -12.23 12.15 -2.04
C THR A 167 -11.89 11.22 -3.19
N SER A 168 -12.33 9.95 -3.14
CA SER A 168 -12.01 8.98 -4.17
C SER A 168 -12.80 9.26 -5.46
N PRO A 169 -12.14 9.44 -6.62
CA PRO A 169 -12.82 9.66 -7.90
C PRO A 169 -13.70 8.49 -8.34
N ALA A 170 -13.47 7.30 -7.79
CA ALA A 170 -14.23 6.10 -8.09
C ALA A 170 -15.54 6.00 -7.29
N THR A 171 -15.78 6.90 -6.34
CA THR A 171 -16.98 6.87 -5.49
C THR A 171 -18.23 7.26 -6.28
N PRO A 172 -19.24 6.38 -6.38
CA PRO A 172 -20.48 6.68 -7.09
C PRO A 172 -21.27 7.85 -6.50
N ASP A 173 -22.02 8.59 -7.34
CA ASP A 173 -22.79 9.77 -6.90
C ASP A 173 -23.78 9.49 -5.76
N HIS A 174 -24.43 8.33 -5.72
CA HIS A 174 -25.36 8.01 -4.62
C HIS A 174 -24.65 7.78 -3.29
N ILE A 175 -23.40 7.31 -3.30
CA ILE A 175 -22.55 7.23 -2.10
C ILE A 175 -22.11 8.63 -1.69
N LEU A 176 -21.69 9.47 -2.65
CA LEU A 176 -21.35 10.87 -2.37
C LEU A 176 -22.55 11.67 -1.85
N ARG A 177 -23.77 11.38 -2.30
CA ARG A 177 -24.99 11.99 -1.75
C ARG A 177 -25.17 11.68 -0.28
N ARG A 178 -24.99 10.42 0.12
CA ARG A 178 -25.04 10.04 1.53
C ARG A 178 -23.95 10.74 2.35
N LEU A 179 -22.72 10.82 1.81
CA LEU A 179 -21.62 11.52 2.46
C LEU A 179 -21.79 13.04 2.48
N ALA A 180 -22.66 13.62 1.65
CA ALA A 180 -23.00 15.05 1.72
C ALA A 180 -23.90 15.40 2.92
N ASP A 181 -24.49 14.39 3.57
CA ASP A 181 -25.22 14.51 4.83
C ASP A 181 -24.35 14.02 6.03
N ASP A 182 -23.04 13.86 5.83
CA ASP A 182 -22.13 13.38 6.89
C ASP A 182 -22.08 14.38 8.06
N PRO A 183 -22.10 13.91 9.32
CA PRO A 183 -21.95 14.78 10.48
C PRO A 183 -20.59 15.47 10.56
N ASP A 184 -19.56 14.92 9.92
CA ASP A 184 -18.26 15.57 9.79
C ASP A 184 -18.27 16.58 8.65
N THR A 185 -18.03 17.85 8.98
CA THR A 185 -18.15 18.98 8.05
C THR A 185 -17.15 18.91 6.90
N GLU A 186 -15.94 18.37 7.13
CA GLU A 186 -14.93 18.25 6.08
C GLU A 186 -15.32 17.15 5.08
N THR A 187 -15.74 15.99 5.58
CA THR A 187 -16.25 14.88 4.76
C THR A 187 -17.46 15.32 3.94
N GLN A 188 -18.41 16.01 4.58
CA GLN A 188 -19.58 16.61 3.93
C GLN A 188 -19.19 17.56 2.79
N ALA A 189 -18.26 18.48 3.05
CA ALA A 189 -17.82 19.45 2.07
C ALA A 189 -17.14 18.78 0.87
N LYS A 190 -16.25 17.80 1.13
CA LYS A 190 -15.57 17.02 0.07
C LYS A 190 -16.56 16.27 -0.80
N ALA A 191 -17.51 15.56 -0.17
CA ALA A 191 -18.53 14.81 -0.90
C ALA A 191 -19.39 15.72 -1.77
N THR A 192 -19.82 16.87 -1.23
CA THR A 192 -20.62 17.87 -1.97
C THR A 192 -19.87 18.41 -3.19
N LEU A 193 -18.57 18.68 -3.06
CA LEU A 193 -17.73 19.17 -4.15
C LEU A 193 -17.42 18.11 -5.21
N ALA A 194 -17.27 16.84 -4.80
CA ALA A 194 -16.94 15.73 -5.69
C ALA A 194 -18.13 15.26 -6.54
N ARG A 195 -19.37 15.55 -6.13
CA ARG A 195 -20.56 15.17 -6.90
C ARG A 195 -20.52 15.79 -8.29
N PRO A 196 -20.81 14.99 -9.35
CA PRO A 196 -20.94 15.53 -10.70
C PRO A 196 -21.90 16.71 -10.67
N ARG A 197 -21.53 17.82 -11.32
CA ARG A 197 -22.38 19.02 -11.48
C ARG A 197 -23.55 18.72 -12.42
N SER A 198 -24.44 17.80 -12.03
CA SER A 198 -25.61 17.40 -12.83
C SER A 198 -26.83 18.28 -12.57
N ASP A 199 -26.76 19.29 -11.70
CA ASP A 199 -27.89 20.20 -11.50
C ASP A 199 -27.48 21.64 -11.11
N LYS A 200 -27.67 22.58 -12.05
CA LYS A 200 -27.47 24.03 -11.86
C LYS A 200 -28.29 24.60 -10.68
N SER A 201 -29.36 23.91 -10.27
CA SER A 201 -30.24 24.31 -9.17
C SER A 201 -29.61 24.14 -7.79
N SER A 202 -28.75 23.14 -7.64
CA SER A 202 -28.09 22.82 -6.36
C SER A 202 -26.91 23.76 -6.09
N PHE A 203 -26.18 24.15 -7.14
CA PHE A 203 -25.14 25.17 -7.06
C PHE A 203 -25.70 26.56 -6.70
N ARG A 204 -26.88 26.93 -7.25
CA ARG A 204 -27.58 28.17 -6.87
C ARG A 204 -28.03 28.17 -5.40
N ARG A 205 -28.43 27.03 -4.85
CA ARG A 205 -28.79 26.90 -3.43
C ARG A 205 -27.58 27.00 -2.49
N PHE A 206 -26.43 26.44 -2.89
CA PHE A 206 -25.18 26.56 -2.15
C PHE A 206 -24.68 28.02 -2.09
N LEU A 207 -24.61 28.70 -3.22
CA LEU A 207 -24.24 30.13 -3.27
C LEU A 207 -25.23 31.01 -2.46
N ALA A 208 -26.53 30.72 -2.54
CA ALA A 208 -27.53 31.45 -1.77
C ALA A 208 -27.45 31.17 -0.24
N ALA A 209 -26.83 30.07 0.20
CA ALA A 209 -26.61 29.77 1.60
C ALA A 209 -25.36 30.48 2.14
N GLU A 210 -24.27 30.54 1.37
CA GLU A 210 -23.08 31.34 1.69
C GLU A 210 -23.41 32.85 1.78
N GLU A 211 -24.20 33.38 0.86
CA GLU A 211 -24.62 34.79 0.88
C GLU A 211 -25.50 35.13 2.09
N ARG A 212 -26.35 34.18 2.55
CA ARG A 212 -27.18 34.36 3.76
C ARG A 212 -26.38 34.27 5.06
N GLY A 213 -25.32 33.45 5.10
CA GLY A 213 -24.38 33.40 6.22
C GLY A 213 -23.55 34.69 6.32
N SER A 214 -23.13 35.23 5.17
CA SER A 214 -22.36 36.49 5.09
C SER A 214 -23.19 37.71 5.54
N ARG A 215 -24.45 37.83 5.11
CA ARG A 215 -25.34 38.96 5.52
C ARG A 215 -25.72 38.95 7.00
N ARG A 216 -25.91 37.77 7.61
CA ARG A 216 -26.16 37.67 9.06
C ARG A 216 -24.95 38.05 9.91
N SER A 217 -23.74 37.89 9.38
CA SER A 217 -22.50 38.26 10.07
C SER A 217 -22.25 39.78 10.03
N SER A 218 -22.76 40.48 9.01
CA SER A 218 -22.70 41.95 8.89
C SER A 218 -23.77 42.70 9.69
N GLU A 219 -24.87 42.07 10.09
CA GLU A 219 -25.94 42.71 10.88
C GLU A 219 -25.73 42.64 12.40
N ILE A 220 -24.80 41.81 12.89
CA ILE A 220 -24.51 41.66 14.33
C ILE A 220 -23.34 42.56 14.79
N SER A 221 -22.60 43.18 13.85
CA SER A 221 -21.45 44.06 14.13
C SER A 221 -21.72 45.56 13.89
N GLY A 222 -22.99 45.98 13.81
CA GLY A 222 -23.41 47.37 13.57
C GLY A 222 -24.01 48.03 14.80
#